data_AF-A0A2M9PFL1-F1
#
_entry.id   AF-A0A2M9PFL1-F1
#
_cell.length_a   1.000
_cell.length_b   1.000
_cell.length_c   1.000
_cell.angle_alpha   90.00
_cell.angle_beta   90.00
_cell.angle_gamma   90.00
#
_symmetry.space_group_name_H-M   'P 1'
#
loop_
_entity.id
_entity.type
_entity.pdbx_description
1 polymer ?
#
loop_
_entity_poly.entity_id
_entity_poly.type
_entity_poly.pdbx_seq_one_letter_code
_entity_poly.pdbx_strand_id
1 'polypeptide(L)'
;MALRARSKLACKIADIDPLRLNEAVFAKHYNCAPETRAGSPRIFDEDGIVALRIFGDKTRIGWSTANAGELACSVLAEIQRNPEAEWVTIIWDIAGRRAMTSEKFLKEEESLTPIDPGWKLYQDCINVKAIRSYVRECLEEERTILGAE
;
A
#
# COMPACT_ATOMS: atom_id res chain seq x y z
N MET A 1 12.79 -11.04 -14.19
CA MET A 1 11.76 -10.13 -14.74
C MET A 1 10.91 -9.63 -13.58
N ALA A 2 10.61 -8.33 -13.53
CA ALA A 2 9.65 -7.81 -12.54
C ALA A 2 8.23 -8.29 -12.90
N LEU A 3 7.53 -8.91 -11.95
CA LEU A 3 6.15 -9.35 -12.14
C LEU A 3 5.23 -8.12 -12.26
N ARG A 4 4.26 -8.19 -13.19
CA ARG A 4 3.33 -7.09 -13.47
C ARG A 4 1.94 -7.63 -13.76
N ALA A 5 0.91 -6.87 -13.40
CA ALA A 5 -0.47 -7.22 -13.62
C ALA A 5 -1.26 -6.06 -14.25
N ARG A 6 -2.18 -6.40 -15.15
CA ARG A 6 -3.22 -5.47 -15.59
C ARG A 6 -4.19 -5.21 -14.44
N SER A 7 -4.87 -4.05 -14.49
CA SER A 7 -5.75 -3.59 -13.40
C SER A 7 -6.74 -4.63 -12.91
N LYS A 8 -7.34 -5.44 -13.80
CA LYS A 8 -8.28 -6.50 -13.40
C LYS A 8 -7.66 -7.51 -12.44
N LEU A 9 -6.45 -8.01 -12.76
CA LEU A 9 -5.73 -8.96 -11.90
C LEU A 9 -5.20 -8.27 -10.64
N ALA A 10 -4.64 -7.06 -10.77
CA ALA A 10 -4.18 -6.28 -9.63
C ALA A 10 -5.30 -6.05 -8.61
N CYS A 11 -6.51 -5.68 -9.08
CA CYS A 11 -7.70 -5.51 -8.25
C CYS A 11 -8.14 -6.82 -7.58
N LYS A 12 -8.09 -7.95 -8.31
CA LYS A 12 -8.37 -9.28 -7.75
C LYS A 12 -7.41 -9.64 -6.61
N ILE A 13 -6.11 -9.44 -6.81
CA ILE A 13 -5.08 -9.70 -5.77
C ILE A 13 -5.27 -8.76 -4.57
N ALA A 14 -5.61 -7.51 -4.83
CA ALA A 14 -5.81 -6.49 -3.81
C ALA A 14 -7.18 -6.57 -3.11
N ASP A 15 -8.06 -7.51 -3.51
CA ASP A 15 -9.44 -7.63 -3.03
C ASP A 15 -10.21 -6.29 -3.08
N ILE A 16 -10.07 -5.57 -4.20
CA ILE A 16 -10.73 -4.28 -4.41
C ILE A 16 -11.59 -4.32 -5.67
N ASP A 17 -12.78 -3.75 -5.55
CA ASP A 17 -13.66 -3.54 -6.69
C ASP A 17 -13.01 -2.56 -7.71
N PRO A 18 -12.90 -2.94 -9.01
CA PRO A 18 -12.28 -2.09 -10.02
C PRO A 18 -12.97 -0.74 -10.21
N LEU A 19 -14.29 -0.64 -9.99
CA LEU A 19 -15.02 0.63 -10.07
C LEU A 19 -14.61 1.55 -8.93
N ARG A 20 -14.52 1.03 -7.69
CA ARG A 20 -14.01 1.79 -6.54
C ARG A 20 -12.60 2.32 -6.75
N LEU A 21 -11.71 1.52 -7.36
CA LEU A 21 -10.37 2.01 -7.72
C LEU A 21 -10.46 3.16 -8.73
N ASN A 22 -11.28 3.02 -9.77
CA ASN A 22 -11.42 4.09 -10.78
C ASN A 22 -12.00 5.37 -10.18
N GLU A 23 -12.98 5.28 -9.29
CA GLU A 23 -13.53 6.41 -8.55
C GLU A 23 -12.46 7.10 -7.69
N ALA A 24 -11.67 6.31 -6.95
CA ALA A 24 -10.59 6.84 -6.11
C ALA A 24 -9.50 7.55 -6.93
N VAL A 25 -9.15 7.02 -8.09
CA VAL A 25 -8.18 7.64 -9.00
C VAL A 25 -8.76 8.92 -9.60
N PHE A 26 -10.01 8.89 -10.08
CA PHE A 26 -10.68 10.07 -10.63
C PHE A 26 -10.81 11.20 -9.60
N ALA A 27 -11.15 10.86 -8.36
CA ALA A 27 -11.25 11.79 -7.24
C ALA A 27 -9.89 12.24 -6.68
N LYS A 28 -8.75 11.78 -7.25
CA LYS A 28 -7.39 12.06 -6.76
C LYS A 28 -7.13 11.62 -5.33
N HIS A 29 -7.84 10.59 -4.88
CA HIS A 29 -7.64 9.96 -3.57
C HIS A 29 -6.56 8.87 -3.64
N TYR A 30 -6.36 8.23 -4.80
CA TYR A 30 -5.31 7.24 -5.03
C TYR A 30 -4.36 7.70 -6.15
N ASN A 31 -3.45 8.62 -5.82
CA ASN A 31 -2.60 9.32 -6.80
C ASN A 31 -1.39 8.52 -7.30
N CYS A 32 -1.09 7.39 -6.67
CA CYS A 32 -0.02 6.47 -7.05
C CYS A 32 -0.47 5.41 -8.07
N ALA A 33 -1.70 5.50 -8.60
CA ALA A 33 -2.10 4.63 -9.70
C ALA A 33 -1.19 4.88 -10.92
N PRO A 34 -0.73 3.82 -11.62
CA PRO A 34 0.01 3.96 -12.87
C PRO A 34 -0.79 4.77 -13.89
N GLU A 35 -0.09 5.59 -14.67
CA GLU A 35 -0.69 6.28 -15.80
C GLU A 35 -1.25 5.28 -16.81
N THR A 36 -2.33 5.67 -17.48
CA THR A 36 -2.89 4.90 -18.60
C THR A 36 -3.46 5.83 -19.66
N ARG A 37 -3.61 5.30 -20.86
CA ARG A 37 -4.31 5.95 -21.97
C ARG A 37 -5.77 5.51 -22.00
N ALA A 38 -6.64 6.34 -22.57
CA ALA A 38 -8.03 5.97 -22.79
C ALA A 38 -8.11 4.64 -23.57
N GLY A 39 -8.93 3.71 -23.07
CA GLY A 39 -9.08 2.36 -23.65
C GLY A 39 -7.99 1.35 -23.30
N SER A 40 -6.97 1.72 -22.51
CA SER A 40 -5.93 0.80 -22.05
C SER A 40 -6.03 0.51 -20.55
N PRO A 41 -5.78 -0.73 -20.09
CA PRO A 41 -5.70 -1.04 -18.67
C PRO A 41 -4.42 -0.47 -18.05
N ARG A 42 -4.50 -0.01 -16.80
CA ARG A 42 -3.29 0.30 -16.01
C ARG A 42 -2.50 -0.97 -15.77
N ILE A 43 -1.18 -0.86 -15.81
CA ILE A 43 -0.25 -1.95 -15.51
C ILE A 43 0.43 -1.63 -14.18
N PHE A 44 0.16 -2.45 -13.17
CA PHE A 44 0.78 -2.36 -11.87
C PHE A 44 1.98 -3.31 -11.82
N ASP A 45 3.07 -2.87 -11.20
CA ASP A 45 4.15 -3.74 -10.75
C ASP A 45 3.85 -4.33 -9.37
N GLU A 46 4.73 -5.21 -8.89
CA GLU A 46 4.57 -5.89 -7.59
C GLU A 46 4.33 -4.90 -6.44
N ASP A 47 5.17 -3.88 -6.29
CA ASP A 47 5.05 -2.87 -5.23
C ASP A 47 3.79 -2.00 -5.40
N GLY A 48 3.38 -1.69 -6.64
CA GLY A 48 2.11 -1.02 -6.93
C GLY A 48 0.89 -1.85 -6.51
N ILE A 49 0.96 -3.19 -6.62
CA ILE A 49 -0.09 -4.09 -6.13
C ILE A 49 -0.05 -4.18 -4.60
N VAL A 50 1.12 -4.14 -3.97
CA VAL A 50 1.26 -4.04 -2.50
C VAL A 50 0.54 -2.79 -1.99
N ALA A 51 0.78 -1.63 -2.60
CA ALA A 51 0.08 -0.39 -2.27
C ALA A 51 -1.44 -0.50 -2.48
N LEU A 52 -1.86 -1.12 -3.58
CA LEU A 52 -3.29 -1.31 -3.87
C LEU A 52 -3.96 -2.22 -2.84
N ARG A 53 -3.26 -3.26 -2.36
CA ARG A 53 -3.74 -4.15 -1.30
C ARG A 53 -3.91 -3.40 0.02
N ILE A 54 -2.93 -2.57 0.41
CA ILE A 54 -3.03 -1.72 1.60
C ILE A 54 -4.26 -0.81 1.50
N PHE A 55 -4.48 -0.19 0.35
CA PHE A 55 -5.66 0.65 0.11
C PHE A 55 -6.98 -0.14 0.26
N GLY A 56 -7.07 -1.33 -0.35
CA GLY A 56 -8.22 -2.23 -0.21
C GLY A 56 -8.48 -2.61 1.24
N ASP A 57 -7.45 -3.03 1.98
CA ASP A 57 -7.58 -3.42 3.38
C ASP A 57 -8.03 -2.27 4.28
N LYS A 58 -7.47 -1.07 4.10
CA LYS A 58 -7.84 0.11 4.91
C LYS A 58 -9.26 0.59 4.62
N THR A 59 -9.67 0.64 3.35
CA THR A 59 -11.06 0.99 3.00
C THR A 59 -12.06 -0.05 3.51
N ARG A 60 -11.70 -1.34 3.51
CA ARG A 60 -12.53 -2.43 4.05
C ARG A 60 -12.76 -2.31 5.55
N ILE A 61 -11.79 -1.83 6.33
CA ILE A 61 -11.94 -1.56 7.77
C ILE A 61 -12.52 -0.17 8.08
N GLY A 62 -13.06 0.53 7.08
CA GLY A 62 -13.82 1.77 7.27
C GLY A 62 -13.01 3.06 7.17
N TRP A 63 -11.76 3.04 6.73
CA TRP A 63 -11.03 4.28 6.45
C TRP A 63 -11.64 5.02 5.26
N SER A 64 -11.61 6.35 5.32
CA SER A 64 -12.00 7.16 4.16
C SER A 64 -11.08 6.87 2.97
N THR A 65 -11.63 6.91 1.77
CA THR A 65 -10.89 6.67 0.51
C THR A 65 -9.68 7.60 0.40
N ALA A 66 -9.81 8.86 0.82
CA ALA A 66 -8.73 9.84 0.83
C ALA A 66 -7.59 9.42 1.77
N ASN A 67 -7.89 9.10 3.04
CA ASN A 67 -6.85 8.72 4.01
C ASN A 67 -6.19 7.39 3.65
N ALA A 68 -6.99 6.41 3.21
CA ALA A 68 -6.47 5.11 2.78
C ALA A 68 -5.56 5.24 1.57
N GLY A 69 -5.93 6.06 0.59
CA GLY A 69 -5.14 6.25 -0.63
C GLY A 69 -3.87 7.07 -0.36
N GLU A 70 -3.95 8.12 0.45
CA GLU A 70 -2.77 8.86 0.91
C GLU A 70 -1.78 7.94 1.63
N LEU A 71 -2.26 7.10 2.57
CA LEU A 71 -1.42 6.12 3.27
C LEU A 71 -0.76 5.14 2.30
N ALA A 72 -1.55 4.49 1.44
CA ALA A 72 -1.05 3.50 0.50
C ALA A 72 0.02 4.08 -0.44
N CYS A 73 -0.21 5.28 -0.97
CA CYS A 73 0.75 5.95 -1.85
C CYS A 73 2.01 6.39 -1.10
N SER A 74 1.87 6.78 0.16
CA SER A 74 3.01 7.11 1.02
C SER A 74 3.87 5.87 1.30
N VAL A 75 3.24 4.72 1.59
CA VAL A 75 3.93 3.44 1.74
C VAL A 75 4.63 3.03 0.45
N LEU A 76 4.00 3.21 -0.72
CA LEU A 76 4.64 2.94 -2.02
C LEU A 76 5.92 3.77 -2.19
N ALA A 77 5.85 5.07 -1.91
CA ALA A 77 7.00 5.95 -2.00
C ALA A 77 8.11 5.55 -1.02
N GLU A 78 7.78 4.97 0.13
CA GLU A 78 8.75 4.46 1.11
C GLU A 78 9.42 3.17 0.64
N ILE A 79 8.65 2.18 0.18
CA ILE A 79 9.22 0.92 -0.33
C ILE A 79 10.02 1.10 -1.62
N GLN A 80 9.67 2.10 -2.45
CA GLN A 80 10.47 2.45 -3.62
C GLN A 80 11.81 3.11 -3.25
N ARG A 81 11.83 3.89 -2.15
CA ARG A 81 13.08 4.45 -1.60
C ARG A 81 13.92 3.40 -0.89
N ASN A 82 13.27 2.41 -0.27
CA ASN A 82 13.88 1.34 0.51
C ASN A 82 13.35 -0.04 0.06
N PRO A 83 13.79 -0.61 -1.08
CA PRO A 83 13.23 -1.85 -1.64
C PRO A 83 13.32 -3.08 -0.71
N GLU A 84 14.38 -3.13 0.09
CA GLU A 84 14.65 -4.20 1.07
C GLU A 84 13.86 -4.02 2.38
N ALA A 85 13.03 -2.97 2.50
CA ALA A 85 12.20 -2.75 3.68
C ALA A 85 11.31 -3.97 3.93
N GLU A 86 11.39 -4.52 5.14
CA GLU A 86 10.48 -5.58 5.55
C GLU A 86 9.18 -5.01 6.15
N TRP A 87 9.30 -3.85 6.78
CA TRP A 87 8.24 -3.14 7.48
C TRP A 87 8.22 -1.69 7.05
N VAL A 88 7.04 -1.08 7.07
CA VAL A 88 6.87 0.36 7.06
C VAL A 88 6.11 0.74 8.32
N THR A 89 6.74 1.52 9.18
CA THR A 89 6.09 2.08 10.37
C THR A 89 5.59 3.48 10.03
N ILE A 90 4.32 3.74 10.34
CA ILE A 90 3.70 5.05 10.27
C ILE A 90 3.45 5.56 11.68
N ILE A 91 3.90 6.78 11.94
CA ILE A 91 3.70 7.49 13.19
C ILE A 91 2.77 8.66 12.92
N TRP A 92 1.69 8.74 13.68
CA TRP A 92 0.67 9.79 13.62
C TRP A 92 0.74 10.62 14.89
N ASP A 93 0.62 11.93 14.76
CA ASP A 93 0.33 12.76 15.92
C ASP A 93 -1.15 13.13 16.05
N ILE A 94 -1.50 13.73 17.20
CA ILE A 94 -2.86 14.21 17.49
C ILE A 94 -3.35 15.30 16.54
N ALA A 95 -2.45 15.96 15.80
CA ALA A 95 -2.78 16.95 14.78
C ALA A 95 -3.00 16.32 13.40
N GLY A 96 -2.84 14.99 13.28
CA GLY A 96 -3.00 14.24 12.04
C GLY A 96 -1.77 14.30 11.11
N ARG A 97 -0.64 14.84 11.57
CA ARG A 97 0.62 14.81 10.81
C ARG A 97 1.22 13.40 10.88
N ARG A 98 1.90 13.01 9.80
CA ARG A 98 2.42 11.64 9.61
C ARG A 98 3.92 11.67 9.34
N ALA A 99 4.64 10.78 10.00
CA ALA A 99 6.00 10.39 9.63
C ALA A 99 6.01 8.91 9.26
N MET A 100 6.94 8.52 8.37
CA MET A 100 7.11 7.13 7.96
C MET A 100 8.59 6.76 7.97
N THR A 101 8.84 5.48 8.19
CA THR A 101 10.18 4.89 8.18
C THR A 101 10.09 3.43 7.77
N SER A 102 11.11 2.94 7.07
CA SER A 102 11.30 1.53 6.76
C SER A 102 11.88 0.72 7.93
N GLU A 103 12.12 1.36 9.08
CA GLU A 103 12.53 0.69 10.31
C GLU A 103 11.33 0.14 11.06
N LYS A 104 11.43 -1.09 11.55
CA LYS A 104 10.38 -1.67 12.38
C LYS A 104 10.52 -1.16 13.81
N PHE A 105 9.65 -0.25 14.21
CA PHE A 105 9.51 0.11 15.62
C PHE A 105 8.62 -0.92 16.31
N LEU A 106 9.23 -1.91 16.97
CA LEU A 106 8.55 -2.77 17.94
C LEU A 106 8.90 -2.28 19.35
N LYS A 107 8.18 -1.30 19.88
CA LYS A 107 8.15 -1.10 21.32
C LYS A 107 6.72 -0.84 21.78
N GLU A 108 6.08 -1.88 22.31
CA GLU A 108 4.89 -1.73 23.16
C GLU A 108 5.26 -1.28 24.58
N GLU A 109 6.52 -1.33 25.00
CA GLU A 109 6.95 -0.87 26.31
C GLU A 109 8.26 -0.08 26.21
N GLU A 110 8.38 0.93 27.08
CA GLU A 110 9.38 2.01 27.08
C GLU A 110 9.10 3.14 26.10
N SER A 111 8.31 4.09 26.60
CA SER A 111 8.76 5.47 26.63
C SER A 111 9.30 5.94 25.28
N LEU A 112 8.38 6.28 24.39
CA LEU A 112 8.51 7.60 23.75
C LEU A 112 8.69 8.57 24.91
N THR A 113 9.95 8.85 25.27
CA THR A 113 10.25 9.98 26.13
C THR A 113 9.56 11.13 25.42
N PRO A 114 8.61 11.80 26.07
CA PRO A 114 7.94 12.89 25.41
C PRO A 114 9.02 13.88 24.98
N ILE A 115 9.26 13.97 23.68
CA ILE A 115 9.92 15.17 23.13
C ILE A 115 9.05 16.39 23.49
N ASP A 116 7.77 16.16 23.84
CA ASP A 116 6.90 17.02 24.63
C ASP A 116 5.78 16.19 25.30
N PRO A 117 5.40 16.42 26.58
CA PRO A 117 4.44 15.60 27.34
C PRO A 117 2.98 15.65 26.85
N GLY A 118 2.73 16.19 25.66
CA GLY A 118 1.40 16.32 25.06
C GLY A 118 1.13 15.46 23.81
N TRP A 119 2.13 14.80 23.23
CA TRP A 119 1.98 14.11 21.94
C TRP A 119 1.62 12.63 22.14
N LYS A 120 0.33 12.30 22.13
CA LYS A 120 -0.08 10.90 21.91
C LYS A 120 0.23 10.54 20.46
N LEU A 121 1.26 9.72 20.26
CA LEU A 121 1.59 9.19 18.95
C LEU A 121 0.80 7.89 18.74
N TYR A 122 0.03 7.80 17.66
CA TYR A 122 -0.51 6.52 17.20
C TYR A 122 0.50 5.92 16.23
N GLN A 123 0.79 4.64 16.37
CA GLN A 123 1.72 3.94 15.51
C GLN A 123 0.99 2.82 14.78
N ASP A 124 1.25 2.68 13.48
CA ASP A 124 0.82 1.55 12.67
C ASP A 124 2.06 0.91 12.01
N CYS A 125 2.10 -0.41 11.95
CA CYS A 125 3.22 -1.17 11.40
C CYS A 125 2.72 -2.10 10.30
N ILE A 126 3.15 -1.84 9.06
CA ILE A 126 2.75 -2.62 7.89
C ILE A 126 3.90 -3.55 7.51
N ASN A 127 3.66 -4.87 7.55
CA ASN A 127 4.61 -5.87 7.08
C ASN A 127 4.60 -5.95 5.55
N VAL A 128 5.33 -5.04 4.90
CA VAL A 128 5.38 -4.98 3.43
C VAL A 128 6.01 -6.22 2.82
N LYS A 129 6.93 -6.90 3.52
CA LYS A 129 7.50 -8.18 3.06
C LYS A 129 6.45 -9.27 2.98
N ALA A 130 5.59 -9.40 3.99
CA ALA A 130 4.52 -10.39 3.98
C ALA A 130 3.50 -10.12 2.86
N ILE A 131 3.11 -8.85 2.66
CA ILE A 131 2.20 -8.48 1.57
C ILE A 131 2.86 -8.76 0.22
N ARG A 132 4.14 -8.43 0.04
CA ARG A 132 4.90 -8.71 -1.18
C ARG A 132 4.97 -10.20 -1.50
N SER A 133 5.25 -11.03 -0.49
CA SER A 133 5.25 -12.50 -0.66
C SER A 133 3.90 -13.01 -1.15
N TYR A 134 2.81 -12.55 -0.53
CA TYR A 134 1.45 -12.91 -0.96
C TYR A 134 1.15 -12.45 -2.40
N VAL A 135 1.48 -11.20 -2.73
CA VAL A 135 1.29 -10.67 -4.09
C VAL A 135 2.06 -11.49 -5.12
N ARG A 136 3.31 -11.86 -4.80
CA ARG A 136 4.17 -12.65 -5.68
C ARG A 136 3.59 -14.04 -5.93
N GLU A 137 3.15 -14.72 -4.88
CA GLU A 137 2.49 -16.02 -4.97
C GLU A 137 1.29 -15.96 -5.93
N CYS A 138 0.39 -14.99 -5.74
CA CYS A 138 -0.77 -14.82 -6.63
C CYS A 138 -0.38 -14.52 -8.09
N LEU A 139 0.68 -13.74 -8.32
CA LEU A 139 1.17 -13.44 -9.68
C LEU A 139 1.77 -14.68 -10.35
N GLU A 140 2.49 -15.50 -9.59
CA GLU A 140 3.09 -16.74 -10.08
C GLU A 140 2.05 -17.83 -10.37
N GLU A 141 1.01 -17.95 -9.54
CA GLU A 141 -0.15 -18.81 -9.80
C GLU A 141 -0.84 -18.44 -11.11
N GLU A 142 -1.15 -17.15 -11.30
CA GLU A 142 -1.82 -16.69 -12.53
C GLU A 142 -0.92 -16.90 -13.77
N ARG A 143 0.40 -16.72 -13.64
CA ARG A 143 1.35 -17.03 -14.74
C ARG A 143 1.34 -18.51 -15.10
N THR A 144 1.22 -19.39 -14.11
CA THR A 144 1.18 -20.85 -14.31
C THR A 144 -0.12 -21.27 -15.02
N ILE A 145 -1.24 -20.65 -14.65
CA ILE A 145 -2.56 -20.90 -15.27
C ILE A 145 -2.59 -20.46 -16.74
N LEU A 146 -1.95 -19.33 -17.06
CA LEU A 146 -1.97 -18.79 -18.42
C LEU A 146 -1.02 -19.50 -19.39
N GLY A 147 -0.17 -20.41 -18.92
CA GLY A 147 0.86 -21.06 -19.72
C GLY A 147 1.91 -20.05 -20.16
N ALA A 148 3.07 -20.04 -19.51
CA ALA A 148 4.17 -19.18 -19.94
C ALA A 148 4.65 -19.62 -21.34
N GLU A 149 4.30 -18.83 -22.36
CA GLU A 149 5.12 -18.67 -23.57
C GLU A 149 6.28 -17.68 -23.29
#